data_AF-A0A9D7P3P5-F1
#
_entry.id   AF-A0A9D7P3P5-F1
#
_cell.length_a   1.000
_cell.length_b   1.000
_cell.length_c   1.000
_cell.angle_alpha   90.00
_cell.angle_beta   90.00
_cell.angle_gamma   90.00
#
_symmetry.space_group_name_H-M   'P 1'
#
loop_
_entity.id
_entity.type
_entity.pdbx_description
1 polymer ?
#
loop_
_entity_poly.entity_id
_entity_poly.type
_entity_poly.pdbx_seq_one_letter_code
_entity_poly.pdbx_strand_id
1 'polypeptide(L)'
;MVGKISEDLLAVTWAMESRFEWNPITQYMEDTDTYDVGPMQLNSYFTANDIGDGFYDPTQYGLGWEDVMGNYSKGTRFNGNHHANILVGALKLKWLLHVKGSESEAARAYVGAPGKPGPEARKTQYDLYSNGFKKFLTVIKITLAFSSL
;
A
#
# COMPACT_ATOMS: atom_id res chain seq x y z
N MET A 1 8.80 -19.74 4.37
CA MET A 1 8.09 -18.74 5.19
C MET A 1 7.88 -17.50 4.34
N VAL A 2 6.63 -17.12 4.06
CA VAL A 2 6.35 -15.83 3.40
C VAL A 2 6.75 -14.74 4.38
N GLY A 3 7.67 -13.86 3.99
CA GLY A 3 8.23 -12.83 4.87
C GLY A 3 7.13 -11.94 5.48
N LYS A 4 7.27 -11.63 6.76
CA LYS A 4 6.49 -10.55 7.38
C LYS A 4 6.97 -9.23 6.77
N ILE A 5 6.07 -8.38 6.30
CA ILE A 5 6.45 -7.02 5.89
C ILE A 5 6.91 -6.23 7.12
N SER A 6 7.92 -5.40 6.97
CA SER A 6 8.30 -4.46 8.03
C SER A 6 7.28 -3.34 8.14
N GLU A 7 7.22 -2.72 9.31
CA GLU A 7 6.33 -1.59 9.56
C GLU A 7 6.79 -0.34 8.81
N ASP A 8 8.09 -0.17 8.61
CA ASP A 8 8.63 0.94 7.83
C ASP A 8 8.38 0.76 6.33
N LEU A 9 8.37 -0.48 5.79
CA LEU A 9 7.91 -0.71 4.42
C LEU A 9 6.48 -0.20 4.23
N LEU A 10 5.57 -0.57 5.13
CA LEU A 10 4.19 -0.11 5.06
C LEU A 10 4.09 1.42 5.23
N ALA A 11 4.78 1.99 6.22
CA ALA A 11 4.69 3.41 6.53
C ALA A 11 5.30 4.29 5.43
N VAL A 12 6.45 3.90 4.87
CA VAL A 12 7.10 4.63 3.77
C VAL A 12 6.25 4.53 2.51
N THR A 13 5.72 3.35 2.18
CA THR A 13 4.79 3.22 1.04
C THR A 13 3.58 4.13 1.23
N TRP A 14 2.92 4.11 2.39
CA TRP A 14 1.78 4.99 2.66
C TRP A 14 2.15 6.49 2.53
N ALA A 15 3.29 6.91 3.10
CA ALA A 15 3.78 8.29 2.96
C ALA A 15 3.97 8.68 1.49
N MET A 16 4.49 7.76 0.69
CA MET A 16 4.81 7.98 -0.72
C MET A 16 3.59 7.91 -1.64
N GLU A 17 2.55 7.19 -1.26
CA GLU A 17 1.31 7.09 -2.03
C GLU A 17 0.38 8.25 -1.76
N SER A 18 0.12 8.57 -0.49
CA SER A 18 -0.90 9.56 -0.13
C SER A 18 -0.44 10.61 0.86
N ARG A 19 0.85 10.63 1.25
CA ARG A 19 1.35 11.53 2.30
C ARG A 19 0.56 11.38 3.61
N PHE A 20 0.16 10.15 3.92
CA PHE A 20 -0.71 9.81 5.06
C PHE A 20 -2.14 10.35 4.96
N GLU A 21 -2.62 10.75 3.77
CA GLU A 21 -4.01 11.10 3.60
C GLU A 21 -4.92 9.87 3.69
N TRP A 22 -6.08 10.04 4.32
CA TRP A 22 -7.06 8.97 4.50
C TRP A 22 -8.01 8.83 3.32
N ASN A 23 -8.35 9.94 2.65
CA ASN A 23 -9.37 9.95 1.59
C ASN A 23 -8.88 10.36 0.17
N PRO A 24 -7.62 10.11 -0.22
CA PRO A 24 -7.12 10.54 -1.52
C PRO A 24 -7.79 9.72 -2.64
N ILE A 25 -8.09 10.39 -3.75
CA ILE A 25 -8.42 9.76 -5.03
C ILE A 25 -7.60 10.49 -6.10
N THR A 26 -6.84 9.73 -6.87
CA THR A 26 -6.10 10.24 -8.02
C THR A 26 -6.58 9.50 -9.27
N GLN A 27 -6.92 10.23 -10.33
CA GLN A 27 -7.26 9.61 -11.61
C GLN A 27 -5.95 9.18 -12.27
N TYR A 28 -5.80 7.88 -12.53
CA TYR A 28 -4.56 7.31 -13.04
C TYR A 28 -4.30 7.68 -14.51
N MET A 29 -5.37 7.79 -15.31
CA MET A 29 -5.32 8.30 -16.70
C MET A 29 -6.55 9.17 -16.95
N GLU A 30 -6.36 10.39 -17.48
CA GLU A 30 -7.41 11.42 -17.63
C GLU A 30 -8.65 10.94 -18.40
N ASP A 31 -8.48 10.00 -19.33
CA ASP A 31 -9.54 9.48 -20.20
C ASP A 31 -10.04 8.08 -19.83
N THR A 32 -9.70 7.56 -18.64
CA THR A 32 -10.19 6.25 -18.18
C THR A 32 -10.84 6.35 -16.80
N ASP A 33 -11.75 5.42 -16.51
CA ASP A 33 -12.32 5.20 -15.18
C ASP A 33 -11.38 4.40 -14.25
N THR A 34 -10.07 4.62 -14.38
CA THR A 34 -9.05 3.98 -13.55
C THR A 34 -8.57 4.98 -12.50
N TYR A 35 -8.74 4.62 -11.23
CA TYR A 35 -8.44 5.50 -10.10
C TYR A 35 -7.52 4.79 -9.11
N ASP A 36 -6.58 5.55 -8.55
CA ASP A 36 -5.85 5.17 -7.36
C ASP A 36 -6.61 5.69 -6.14
N VAL A 37 -7.02 4.78 -5.25
CA VAL A 37 -7.97 5.12 -4.18
C VAL A 37 -7.45 4.79 -2.78
N GLY A 38 -7.79 5.67 -1.85
CA GLY A 38 -7.59 5.47 -0.42
C GLY A 38 -6.14 5.60 0.03
N PRO A 39 -5.86 5.32 1.32
CA PRO A 39 -4.57 5.55 1.96
C PRO A 39 -3.38 4.96 1.20
N MET A 40 -3.57 3.77 0.64
CA MET A 40 -2.51 3.04 -0.06
C MET A 40 -2.53 3.27 -1.58
N GLN A 41 -3.35 4.21 -2.07
CA GLN A 41 -3.53 4.53 -3.50
C GLN A 41 -3.60 3.26 -4.37
N LEU A 42 -4.50 2.36 -3.99
CA LEU A 42 -4.69 1.13 -4.74
C LEU A 42 -5.37 1.45 -6.08
N ASN A 43 -4.70 1.14 -7.17
CA ASN A 43 -5.26 1.27 -8.50
C ASN A 43 -6.40 0.27 -8.69
N SER A 44 -7.62 0.74 -8.96
CA SER A 44 -8.78 -0.15 -9.05
C SER A 44 -8.64 -1.22 -10.13
N TYR A 45 -8.22 -0.86 -11.34
CA TYR A 45 -8.07 -1.83 -12.43
C TYR A 45 -7.00 -2.89 -12.11
N PHE A 46 -5.79 -2.48 -11.68
CA PHE A 46 -4.73 -3.44 -11.39
C PHE A 46 -5.01 -4.29 -10.15
N THR A 47 -5.62 -3.71 -9.12
CA THR A 47 -5.94 -4.46 -7.89
C THR A 47 -6.98 -5.53 -8.15
N ALA A 48 -8.00 -5.25 -8.99
CA ALA A 48 -8.97 -6.25 -9.39
C ALA A 48 -8.30 -7.43 -10.12
N ASN A 49 -7.39 -7.14 -11.05
CA ASN A 49 -6.65 -8.17 -11.78
C ASN A 49 -5.70 -8.97 -10.87
N ASP A 50 -4.95 -8.30 -9.99
CA ASP A 50 -4.05 -8.97 -9.05
C ASP A 50 -4.78 -9.96 -8.13
N ILE A 51 -5.98 -9.58 -7.66
CA ILE A 51 -6.84 -10.44 -6.83
C ILE A 51 -7.40 -11.58 -7.67
N GLY A 52 -7.90 -11.29 -8.88
CA GLY A 52 -8.43 -12.30 -9.81
C GLY A 52 -7.39 -13.34 -10.24
N ASP A 53 -6.12 -12.90 -10.41
CA ASP A 53 -4.98 -13.75 -10.75
C ASP A 53 -4.40 -14.49 -9.54
N GLY A 54 -4.92 -14.23 -8.33
CA GLY A 54 -4.55 -14.94 -7.11
C GLY A 54 -3.19 -14.57 -6.53
N PHE A 55 -2.65 -13.38 -6.84
CA PHE A 55 -1.38 -12.90 -6.27
C PHE A 55 -1.50 -12.63 -4.76
N TYR A 56 -2.67 -12.16 -4.34
CA TYR A 56 -3.07 -12.03 -2.94
C TYR A 56 -4.60 -12.09 -2.84
N ASP A 57 -5.09 -12.50 -1.68
CA ASP A 57 -6.52 -12.74 -1.46
C ASP A 57 -7.02 -11.99 -0.22
N PRO A 58 -7.80 -10.91 -0.37
CA PRO A 58 -8.38 -10.19 0.76
C PRO A 58 -9.57 -10.91 1.41
N THR A 59 -10.18 -11.89 0.73
CA THR A 59 -11.38 -12.60 1.22
C THR A 59 -11.08 -13.46 2.45
N GLN A 60 -9.82 -13.86 2.64
CA GLN A 60 -9.35 -14.52 3.87
C GLN A 60 -9.55 -13.66 5.14
N TYR A 61 -9.76 -12.35 4.98
CA TYR A 61 -10.06 -11.39 6.04
C TYR A 61 -11.53 -10.95 6.04
N GLY A 62 -12.39 -11.61 5.26
CA GLY A 62 -13.81 -11.27 5.12
C GLY A 62 -14.06 -9.95 4.38
N LEU A 63 -13.08 -9.47 3.60
CA LEU A 63 -13.17 -8.20 2.88
C LEU A 63 -13.65 -8.39 1.44
N GLY A 64 -14.68 -7.64 1.07
CA GLY A 64 -15.16 -7.52 -0.30
C GLY A 64 -14.54 -6.33 -1.05
N TRP A 65 -14.82 -6.25 -2.35
CA TRP A 65 -14.35 -5.16 -3.21
C TRP A 65 -14.75 -3.78 -2.71
N GLU A 66 -16.02 -3.61 -2.34
CA GLU A 66 -16.58 -2.34 -1.87
C GLU A 66 -15.95 -1.91 -0.54
N ASP A 67 -15.54 -2.84 0.33
CA ASP A 67 -14.83 -2.49 1.56
C ASP A 67 -13.48 -1.84 1.26
N VAL A 68 -12.77 -2.36 0.26
CA VAL A 68 -11.39 -1.95 -0.09
C VAL A 68 -11.38 -0.66 -0.91
N MET A 69 -12.29 -0.57 -1.88
CA MET A 69 -12.28 0.48 -2.91
C MET A 69 -13.36 1.54 -2.72
N GLY A 70 -14.41 1.23 -1.96
CA GLY A 70 -15.59 2.09 -1.88
C GLY A 70 -16.23 2.33 -3.24
N ASN A 71 -16.98 3.42 -3.33
CA ASN A 71 -17.48 3.96 -4.59
C ASN A 71 -16.63 5.18 -4.96
N TYR A 72 -16.04 5.16 -6.15
CA TYR A 72 -15.15 6.23 -6.62
C TYR A 72 -15.57 6.75 -8.00
N SER A 73 -15.45 8.06 -8.20
CA SER A 73 -15.61 8.75 -9.49
C SER A 73 -14.85 10.08 -9.50
N LYS A 74 -14.70 10.69 -10.67
CA LYS A 74 -14.00 11.97 -10.83
C LYS A 74 -14.58 13.05 -9.90
N GLY A 75 -13.71 13.67 -9.09
CA GLY A 75 -14.09 14.74 -8.16
C GLY A 75 -14.70 14.28 -6.83
N THR A 76 -14.78 12.97 -6.58
CA THR A 76 -15.21 12.42 -5.29
C THR A 76 -14.01 12.19 -4.35
N ARG A 77 -14.31 12.02 -3.06
CA ARG A 77 -13.35 11.56 -2.06
C ARG A 77 -13.55 10.08 -1.81
N PHE A 78 -12.48 9.38 -1.46
CA PHE A 78 -12.57 7.96 -1.09
C PHE A 78 -13.48 7.79 0.12
N ASN A 79 -14.38 6.80 0.05
CA ASN A 79 -15.36 6.49 1.08
C ASN A 79 -15.38 5.00 1.48
N GLY A 80 -14.43 4.20 0.98
CA GLY A 80 -14.23 2.83 1.41
C GLY A 80 -13.64 2.76 2.82
N ASN A 81 -13.46 1.54 3.32
CA ASN A 81 -12.87 1.31 4.62
C ASN A 81 -11.35 1.53 4.56
N HIS A 82 -10.84 2.53 5.28
CA HIS A 82 -9.41 2.86 5.31
C HIS A 82 -8.54 1.69 5.77
N HIS A 83 -8.98 0.94 6.77
CA HIS A 83 -8.24 -0.21 7.29
C HIS A 83 -8.22 -1.34 6.27
N ALA A 84 -9.32 -1.57 5.56
CA ALA A 84 -9.37 -2.56 4.48
C ALA A 84 -8.41 -2.19 3.35
N ASN A 85 -8.40 -0.91 2.93
CA ASN A 85 -7.47 -0.41 1.91
C ASN A 85 -5.99 -0.57 2.35
N ILE A 86 -5.68 -0.23 3.61
CA ILE A 86 -4.33 -0.44 4.18
C ILE A 86 -3.97 -1.93 4.21
N LEU A 87 -4.89 -2.80 4.61
CA LEU A 87 -4.65 -4.24 4.66
C LEU A 87 -4.39 -4.82 3.27
N VAL A 88 -5.14 -4.41 2.25
CA VAL A 88 -4.89 -4.86 0.87
C VAL A 88 -3.56 -4.33 0.32
N GLY A 89 -3.20 -3.08 0.61
CA GLY A 89 -1.86 -2.57 0.30
C GLY A 89 -0.75 -3.38 0.96
N ALA A 90 -0.94 -3.79 2.23
CA ALA A 90 -0.03 -4.66 2.95
C ALA A 90 0.08 -6.07 2.33
N LEU A 91 -1.04 -6.65 1.87
CA LEU A 91 -1.04 -7.94 1.17
C LEU A 91 -0.28 -7.87 -0.16
N LYS A 92 -0.49 -6.80 -0.93
CA LYS A 92 0.26 -6.53 -2.16
C LYS A 92 1.76 -6.42 -1.88
N LEU A 93 2.16 -5.63 -0.88
CA LEU A 93 3.57 -5.50 -0.48
C LEU A 93 4.19 -6.83 -0.04
N LYS A 94 3.42 -7.68 0.67
CA LYS A 94 3.87 -9.01 1.09
C LYS A 94 4.14 -9.93 -0.11
N TRP A 95 3.25 -9.93 -1.10
CA TRP A 95 3.45 -10.66 -2.35
C TRP A 95 4.66 -10.11 -3.12
N LEU A 96 4.77 -8.79 -3.27
CA LEU A 96 5.90 -8.15 -3.93
C LEU A 96 7.23 -8.47 -3.24
N LEU A 97 7.27 -8.43 -1.91
CA LEU A 97 8.47 -8.80 -1.14
C LEU A 97 8.88 -10.25 -1.40
N HIS A 98 7.91 -11.16 -1.51
CA HIS A 98 8.18 -12.56 -1.85
C HIS A 98 8.79 -12.70 -3.25
N VAL A 99 8.24 -11.99 -4.25
CA VAL A 99 8.67 -12.09 -5.64
C VAL A 99 9.98 -11.33 -5.91
N LYS A 100 10.19 -10.18 -5.27
CA LYS A 100 11.33 -9.29 -5.52
C LYS A 100 12.54 -9.54 -4.62
N GLY A 101 12.35 -10.23 -3.49
CA GLY A 101 13.43 -10.64 -2.59
C GLY A 101 14.03 -9.52 -1.73
N SER A 102 13.58 -8.27 -1.87
CA SER A 102 13.99 -7.16 -1.01
C SER A 102 12.86 -6.13 -0.86
N GLU A 103 12.87 -5.40 0.26
CA GLU A 103 11.86 -4.37 0.55
C GLU A 103 11.97 -3.19 -0.41
N SER A 104 13.18 -2.77 -0.78
CA SER A 104 13.40 -1.67 -1.72
C SER A 104 12.85 -1.99 -3.10
N GLU A 105 13.04 -3.22 -3.60
CA GLU A 105 12.45 -3.65 -4.86
C GLU A 105 10.94 -3.90 -4.75
N ALA A 106 10.43 -4.31 -3.58
CA ALA A 106 8.99 -4.41 -3.35
C ALA A 106 8.31 -3.03 -3.37
N ALA A 107 8.89 -2.04 -2.69
CA ALA A 107 8.42 -0.65 -2.70
C ALA A 107 8.47 -0.06 -4.11
N ARG A 108 9.54 -0.35 -4.86
CA ARG A 108 9.68 0.06 -6.27
C ARG A 108 8.57 -0.51 -7.15
N ALA A 109 8.28 -1.79 -6.99
CA ALA A 109 7.29 -2.51 -7.79
C ALA A 109 5.83 -2.22 -7.37
N TYR A 110 5.59 -1.55 -6.24
CA TYR A 110 4.25 -1.26 -5.73
C TYR A 110 3.37 -0.46 -6.70
N VAL A 111 3.95 0.56 -7.33
CA VAL A 111 3.33 1.39 -8.39
C VAL A 111 3.52 0.82 -9.80
N GLY A 112 4.17 -0.33 -9.92
CA GLY A 112 4.33 -1.02 -11.19
C GLY A 112 3.10 -1.86 -11.54
N ALA A 113 2.86 -2.03 -12.85
CA ALA A 113 2.01 -3.13 -13.30
C ALA A 113 2.63 -4.49 -12.89
N PRO A 114 1.83 -5.56 -12.78
CA PRO A 114 2.32 -6.86 -12.34
C PRO A 114 3.53 -7.33 -13.15
N GLY A 115 4.55 -7.84 -12.45
CA GLY A 115 5.80 -8.29 -13.06
C GLY A 115 6.75 -7.17 -13.51
N LYS A 116 6.34 -5.90 -13.56
CA LYS A 116 7.22 -4.78 -13.91
C LYS A 116 7.91 -4.21 -12.67
N PRO A 117 9.15 -3.71 -12.78
CA PRO A 117 9.92 -3.24 -11.63
C PRO A 117 9.44 -1.90 -11.07
N GLY A 118 8.59 -1.14 -11.77
CA GLY A 118 8.20 0.22 -11.36
C GLY A 118 9.34 1.25 -11.44
N PRO A 119 9.08 2.53 -11.18
CA PRO A 119 10.07 3.60 -11.33
C PRO A 119 11.23 3.48 -10.32
N GLU A 120 12.49 3.62 -10.77
CA GLU A 120 13.67 3.54 -9.90
C GLU A 120 13.63 4.58 -8.76
N ALA A 121 13.04 5.76 -9.02
CA ALA A 121 12.88 6.81 -8.02
C ALA A 121 12.17 6.34 -6.73
N ARG A 122 11.25 5.35 -6.83
CA ARG A 122 10.54 4.80 -5.68
C ARG A 122 11.46 3.97 -4.78
N LYS A 123 12.39 3.23 -5.37
CA LYS A 123 13.43 2.51 -4.63
C LYS A 123 14.32 3.50 -3.87
N THR A 124 14.81 4.54 -4.55
CA THR A 124 15.66 5.58 -3.95
C THR A 124 14.96 6.29 -2.80
N GLN A 125 13.67 6.62 -2.96
CA GLN A 125 12.87 7.23 -1.89
C GLN A 125 12.70 6.27 -0.70
N TYR A 126 12.44 4.99 -0.94
CA TYR A 126 12.37 4.00 0.13
C TYR A 126 13.69 3.91 0.92
N ASP A 127 14.81 3.76 0.20
CA ASP A 127 16.14 3.64 0.82
C ASP A 127 16.49 4.90 1.64
N LEU A 128 16.07 6.08 1.18
CA LEU A 128 16.29 7.36 1.87
C LEU A 128 15.47 7.47 3.17
N TYR A 129 14.20 7.08 3.16
CA TYR A 129 13.27 7.35 4.26
C TYR A 129 13.14 6.20 5.27
N SER A 130 13.37 4.95 4.86
CA SER A 130 13.14 3.75 5.70
C SER A 130 13.83 3.82 7.06
N ASN A 131 15.10 4.24 7.12
CA ASN A 131 15.84 4.34 8.37
C ASN A 131 15.22 5.38 9.34
N GLY A 132 14.69 6.49 8.82
CA GLY A 132 13.99 7.49 9.61
C GLY A 132 12.72 6.92 10.24
N PHE A 133 11.92 6.21 9.45
CA PHE A 133 10.71 5.53 9.92
C PHE A 133 11.00 4.42 10.94
N LYS A 134 12.02 3.57 10.70
CA LYS A 134 12.45 2.54 11.65
C LYS A 134 12.76 3.13 13.02
N LYS A 135 13.52 4.23 13.05
CA LYS A 135 13.87 4.94 14.31
C LYS A 135 12.64 5.51 14.98
N PHE A 136 11.79 6.22 14.24
CA PHE A 136 10.57 6.82 14.75
C PHE A 136 9.60 5.80 15.37
N LEU A 137 9.31 4.71 14.64
CA LEU A 137 8.41 3.66 15.11
C LEU A 137 8.96 2.93 16.33
N THR A 138 10.28 2.73 16.41
CA THR A 138 10.94 2.18 17.61
C THR A 138 10.72 3.07 18.82
N VAL A 139 10.89 4.39 18.68
CA VAL A 139 10.66 5.36 19.77
C VAL A 139 9.20 5.34 20.23
N ILE A 140 8.23 5.30 19.31
CA ILE A 140 6.81 5.21 19.66
C ILE A 140 6.53 3.94 20.47
N LYS A 141 7.01 2.79 20.02
CA LYS A 141 6.79 1.51 20.72
C LYS A 141 7.33 1.52 22.14
N ILE A 142 8.54 2.05 22.32
CA ILE A 142 9.13 2.22 23.65
C ILE A 142 8.24 3.13 24.50
N THR A 143 7.83 4.28 23.96
CA THR A 143 7.01 5.27 24.69
C THR A 143 5.66 4.70 25.11
N LEU A 144 4.96 3.99 24.21
CA LEU A 144 3.68 3.36 24.52
C LEU A 144 3.81 2.21 25.52
N ALA A 145 4.92 1.46 25.49
CA ALA A 145 5.18 0.41 26.48
C ALA A 145 5.43 0.98 27.89
N PHE A 146 5.97 2.19 28.00
CA PHE A 146 6.12 2.88 29.28
C PHE A 146 4.86 3.61 29.76
N SER A 147 3.91 3.87 28.86
CA SER A 147 2.65 4.55 29.19
C SER A 147 1.59 3.59 29.75
N SER A 148 1.84 2.28 29.71
CA SER A 148 0.95 1.21 30.18
C SER A 148 1.43 0.52 31.47
N LEU A 149 2.46 1.08 32.12
CA LEU A 149 2.97 0.70 33.44
C LEU A 149 2.53 1.72 34.50
#